data_AF-A0A9P0NFV7-F1
#
_entry.id   AF-A0A9P0NFV7-F1
#
_cell.length_a   1.000
_cell.length_b   1.000
_cell.length_c   1.000
_cell.angle_alpha   90.00
_cell.angle_beta   90.00
_cell.angle_gamma   90.00
#
_symmetry.space_group_name_H-M   'P 1'
#
loop_
_entity.id
_entity.type
_entity.pdbx_description
1 polymer ?
#
loop_
_entity_poly.entity_id
_entity_poly.type
_entity_poly.pdbx_seq_one_letter_code
_entity_poly.pdbx_strand_id
1 'polypeptide(L)'
;MEFKFDIKDLAEGGIVKIDHSLTPLGYEDDENLQKKVAMIIDEMGKASARAQDLKMPITTAEKLSKSDHIVYLLSEQTNEETFVIVGILKMGWKKLYLFDKKGSRSEAMVYCLLDFYVHETRQRQGYGNKLFEHMLKDNELEAKQLAIDKPSKKMLQFMQKHYSLKKLVDQGNNFVIFEEFFDNPGLTQLKDKFDSTNGYRSKPTYGRHAANKHNDSMSDILHGAGSATRLNDKYVANADM
;
A
#
# COMPACT_ATOMS: atom_id res chain seq x y z
N MET A 1 11.32 15.54 2.62
CA MET A 1 10.77 16.54 1.69
C MET A 1 10.18 17.67 2.51
N GLU A 2 10.54 18.92 2.25
CA GLU A 2 10.07 20.08 3.01
C GLU A 2 8.74 20.57 2.45
N PHE A 3 7.80 20.89 3.34
CA PHE A 3 6.50 21.46 2.99
C PHE A 3 6.29 22.74 3.81
N LYS A 4 5.79 23.79 3.15
CA LYS A 4 5.58 25.10 3.77
C LYS A 4 4.09 25.33 4.00
N PHE A 5 3.55 24.73 5.05
CA PHE A 5 2.22 25.05 5.53
C PHE A 5 2.09 24.69 7.01
N ASP A 6 1.34 25.52 7.73
CA ASP A 6 0.94 25.23 9.10
C ASP A 6 -0.11 24.11 9.08
N ILE A 7 0.24 22.97 9.67
CA ILE A 7 -0.73 21.97 10.11
C ILE A 7 -0.31 21.59 11.52
N LYS A 8 -0.69 22.41 12.49
CA LYS A 8 -0.45 22.18 13.93
C LYS A 8 -0.79 20.74 14.35
N ASP A 9 -1.80 20.15 13.70
CA ASP A 9 -2.30 18.80 13.98
C ASP A 9 -1.49 17.65 13.33
N LEU A 10 -0.69 17.93 12.29
CA LEU A 10 0.36 17.01 11.78
C LEU A 10 1.72 17.29 12.41
N ALA A 11 1.88 18.47 13.02
CA ALA A 11 3.15 19.08 13.38
C ALA A 11 3.66 18.74 14.79
N GLU A 12 2.95 17.93 15.58
CA GLU A 12 3.55 17.31 16.79
C GLU A 12 4.59 16.20 16.46
N GLY A 13 5.36 16.34 15.37
CA GLY A 13 6.55 15.53 15.05
C GLY A 13 6.32 14.02 15.02
N GLY A 14 5.13 13.61 14.60
CA GLY A 14 4.58 12.29 14.86
C GLY A 14 4.41 11.41 13.62
N ILE A 15 3.78 10.26 13.87
CA ILE A 15 3.24 9.40 12.82
C ILE A 15 1.73 9.64 12.82
N VAL A 16 1.18 10.02 11.67
CA VAL A 16 -0.26 10.18 11.49
C VAL A 16 -0.79 9.12 10.53
N LYS A 17 -2.01 8.68 10.79
CA LYS A 17 -2.73 7.69 9.98
C LYS A 17 -3.68 8.43 9.05
N ILE A 18 -3.56 8.19 7.75
CA ILE A 18 -4.42 8.77 6.73
C ILE A 18 -5.11 7.63 5.99
N ASP A 19 -6.43 7.73 5.86
CA ASP A 19 -7.24 6.76 5.13
C ASP A 19 -7.85 7.41 3.86
N HIS A 20 -8.94 6.82 3.37
CA HIS A 20 -9.69 7.31 2.22
C HIS A 20 -10.21 8.76 2.34
N SER A 21 -10.39 9.29 3.56
CA SER A 21 -10.82 10.67 3.80
C SER A 21 -9.76 11.70 3.40
N LEU A 22 -8.50 11.28 3.25
CA LEU A 22 -7.33 12.15 3.02
C LEU A 22 -7.13 13.19 4.14
N THR A 23 -7.60 12.90 5.35
CA THR A 23 -7.37 13.72 6.55
C THR A 23 -6.89 12.81 7.69
N PRO A 24 -6.17 13.35 8.69
CA PRO A 24 -5.97 12.66 9.96
C PRO A 24 -7.32 12.42 10.64
N LEU A 25 -7.39 11.37 11.47
CA LEU A 25 -8.57 11.04 12.26
C LEU A 25 -8.98 12.25 13.13
N GLY A 26 -10.26 12.64 13.06
CA GLY A 26 -10.82 13.78 13.80
C GLY A 26 -10.80 15.13 13.07
N TYR A 27 -10.34 15.17 11.81
CA TYR A 27 -10.26 16.37 10.98
C TYR A 27 -10.99 16.21 9.64
N GLU A 28 -12.00 15.35 9.59
CA GLU A 28 -12.67 14.92 8.36
C GLU A 28 -13.33 16.08 7.58
N ASP A 29 -13.73 17.15 8.29
CA ASP A 29 -14.41 18.30 7.70
C ASP A 29 -13.45 19.43 7.23
N ASP A 30 -12.14 19.30 7.44
CA ASP A 30 -11.16 20.32 7.01
C ASP A 30 -10.73 20.10 5.54
N GLU A 31 -11.49 20.70 4.61
CA GLU A 31 -11.19 20.65 3.17
C GLU A 31 -9.81 21.21 2.80
N ASN A 32 -9.29 22.18 3.57
CA ASN A 32 -7.99 22.78 3.28
C ASN A 32 -6.87 21.80 3.69
N LEU A 33 -7.01 21.17 4.84
CA LEU A 33 -6.13 20.10 5.29
C LEU A 33 -6.15 18.92 4.32
N GLN A 34 -7.34 18.50 3.89
CA GLN A 34 -7.51 17.43 2.92
C GLN A 34 -6.70 17.66 1.64
N LYS A 35 -6.76 18.87 1.08
CA LYS A 35 -5.99 19.26 -0.12
C LYS A 35 -4.48 19.21 0.14
N LYS A 36 -4.01 19.69 1.29
CA LYS A 36 -2.58 19.65 1.67
C LYS A 36 -2.08 18.21 1.82
N VAL A 37 -2.85 17.34 2.49
CA VAL A 37 -2.50 15.93 2.68
C VAL A 37 -2.50 15.18 1.34
N ALA A 38 -3.48 15.44 0.47
CA ALA A 38 -3.50 14.89 -0.88
C ALA A 38 -2.21 15.22 -1.66
N MET A 39 -1.78 16.50 -1.62
CA MET A 39 -0.52 16.92 -2.23
C MET A 39 0.70 16.21 -1.62
N ILE A 40 0.75 16.05 -0.30
CA ILE A 40 1.84 15.32 0.37
C ILE A 40 1.91 13.88 -0.13
N ILE A 41 0.77 13.18 -0.16
CA ILE A 41 0.69 11.77 -0.57
C ILE A 41 1.14 11.61 -2.02
N ASP A 42 0.71 12.50 -2.92
CA ASP A 42 1.12 12.46 -4.32
C ASP A 42 2.62 12.67 -4.48
N GLU A 43 3.21 13.64 -3.79
CA GLU A 43 4.66 13.90 -3.88
C GLU A 43 5.50 12.78 -3.25
N MET A 44 5.08 12.25 -2.10
CA MET A 44 5.74 11.11 -1.47
C MET A 44 5.58 9.83 -2.28
N GLY A 45 4.43 9.64 -2.92
CA GLY A 45 4.18 8.53 -3.83
C GLY A 45 5.04 8.59 -5.09
N LYS A 46 5.20 9.78 -5.69
CA LYS A 46 6.15 10.01 -6.80
C LYS A 46 7.59 9.73 -6.36
N ALA A 47 7.98 10.17 -5.17
CA ALA A 47 9.32 9.92 -4.63
C ALA A 47 9.57 8.42 -4.40
N SER A 48 8.60 7.72 -3.81
CA SER A 48 8.63 6.26 -3.66
C SER A 48 8.77 5.55 -5.00
N ALA A 49 7.99 5.95 -6.01
CA ALA A 49 8.04 5.39 -7.35
C ALA A 49 9.44 5.53 -7.98
N ARG A 50 10.05 6.71 -7.90
CA ARG A 50 11.42 6.94 -8.39
C ARG A 50 12.45 6.08 -7.67
N ALA A 51 12.34 5.96 -6.35
CA ALA A 51 13.27 5.15 -5.55
C ALA A 51 13.17 3.64 -5.83
N GLN A 52 12.02 3.20 -6.33
CA GLN A 52 11.72 1.81 -6.69
C GLN A 52 11.82 1.54 -8.22
N ASP A 53 12.21 2.55 -9.01
CA ASP A 53 12.27 2.48 -10.48
C ASP A 53 10.94 2.08 -11.14
N LEU A 54 9.84 2.62 -10.61
CA LEU A 54 8.48 2.42 -11.15
C LEU A 54 8.13 3.55 -12.12
N LYS A 55 7.51 3.21 -13.26
CA LYS A 55 7.07 4.20 -14.26
C LYS A 55 6.00 5.18 -13.75
N MET A 56 5.15 4.72 -12.83
CA MET A 56 4.02 5.47 -12.28
C MET A 56 3.94 5.23 -10.76
N PRO A 57 3.42 6.19 -9.98
CA PRO A 57 3.20 6.01 -8.56
C PRO A 57 2.08 5.00 -8.27
N ILE A 58 2.36 4.08 -7.34
CA ILE A 58 1.36 3.15 -6.79
C ILE A 58 0.56 3.76 -5.64
N THR A 59 1.06 4.86 -5.08
CA THR A 59 0.46 5.60 -3.97
C THR A 59 0.18 7.00 -4.46
N THR A 60 -1.10 7.36 -4.53
CA THR A 60 -1.59 8.70 -4.88
C THR A 60 -2.83 8.98 -4.03
N ALA A 61 -3.15 10.25 -3.84
CA ALA A 61 -4.36 10.67 -3.14
C ALA A 61 -5.62 10.08 -3.82
N GLU A 62 -5.66 10.09 -5.16
CA GLU A 62 -6.76 9.52 -5.93
C GLU A 62 -6.92 8.01 -5.71
N LYS A 63 -5.81 7.25 -5.64
CA LYS A 63 -5.87 5.80 -5.38
C LYS A 63 -6.29 5.54 -3.95
N LEU A 64 -5.78 6.32 -2.99
CA LEU A 64 -6.10 6.16 -1.58
C LEU A 64 -7.58 6.43 -1.31
N SER A 65 -8.15 7.52 -1.84
CA SER A 65 -9.56 7.88 -1.63
C SER A 65 -10.57 6.89 -2.24
N LYS A 66 -10.11 6.04 -3.15
CA LYS A 66 -10.90 4.97 -3.79
C LYS A 66 -10.62 3.58 -3.22
N SER A 67 -9.94 3.48 -2.09
CA SER A 67 -9.52 2.23 -1.47
C SER A 67 -9.81 2.22 0.03
N ASP A 68 -9.72 1.05 0.65
CA ASP A 68 -9.72 0.86 2.11
C ASP A 68 -8.29 0.86 2.68
N HIS A 69 -7.32 1.35 1.91
CA HIS A 69 -5.93 1.40 2.33
C HIS A 69 -5.70 2.46 3.40
N ILE A 70 -4.61 2.26 4.14
CA ILE A 70 -4.13 3.19 5.16
C ILE A 70 -2.70 3.59 4.80
N VAL A 71 -2.39 4.88 4.92
CA VAL A 71 -1.04 5.42 4.83
C VAL A 71 -0.63 5.98 6.20
N TYR A 72 0.44 5.42 6.76
CA TYR A 72 1.15 6.03 7.88
C TYR A 72 2.17 7.02 7.33
N LEU A 73 2.04 8.28 7.74
CA LEU A 73 2.89 9.39 7.32
C LEU A 73 3.73 9.85 8.50
N LEU A 74 5.06 9.84 8.34
CA LEU A 74 5.99 10.30 9.35
C LEU A 74 6.47 11.71 9.02
N SER A 75 6.22 12.65 9.93
CA SER A 75 6.72 14.03 9.88
C SER A 75 7.80 14.26 10.96
N GLU A 76 8.63 15.26 10.72
CA GLU A 76 9.59 15.80 11.67
C GLU A 76 9.46 17.32 11.63
N GLN A 77 9.20 17.94 12.77
CA GLN A 77 9.18 19.40 12.88
C GLN A 77 10.61 19.92 12.78
N THR A 78 10.83 20.88 11.89
CA THR A 78 12.14 21.53 11.73
C THR A 78 12.21 22.84 12.51
N ASN A 79 11.17 23.67 12.38
CA ASN A 79 11.03 24.95 13.06
C ASN A 79 9.58 25.12 13.54
N GLU A 80 9.26 26.24 14.22
CA GLU A 80 7.89 26.52 14.71
C GLU A 80 6.82 26.51 13.60
N GLU A 81 7.19 26.88 12.36
CA GLU A 81 6.26 26.99 11.22
C GLU A 81 6.51 25.97 10.11
N THR A 82 7.55 25.14 10.21
CA THR A 82 7.96 24.23 9.14
C THR A 82 8.17 22.81 9.63
N PHE A 83 7.76 21.87 8.79
CA PHE A 83 8.03 20.46 8.99
C PHE A 83 8.48 19.82 7.69
N VAL A 84 9.13 18.67 7.84
CA VAL A 84 9.52 17.81 6.74
C VAL A 84 8.79 16.49 6.84
N ILE A 85 8.34 15.98 5.70
CA ILE A 85 7.90 14.60 5.60
C ILE A 85 9.12 13.71 5.42
N VAL A 86 9.23 12.72 6.30
CA VAL A 86 10.34 11.78 6.37
C VAL A 86 10.04 10.51 5.59
N GLY A 87 8.81 9.99 5.67
CA GLY A 87 8.46 8.73 5.01
C GLY A 87 6.97 8.41 5.03
N ILE A 88 6.61 7.42 4.21
CA ILE A 88 5.28 6.84 4.11
C ILE A 88 5.35 5.31 4.24
N LEU A 89 4.31 4.71 4.80
CA LEU A 89 4.09 3.27 4.84
C LEU A 89 2.62 3.00 4.55
N LYS A 90 2.33 2.34 3.43
CA LYS A 90 0.97 2.02 2.98
C LYS A 90 0.64 0.56 3.25
N MET A 91 -0.50 0.34 3.91
CA MET A 91 -1.07 -0.96 4.19
C MET A 91 -2.44 -1.12 3.53
N GLY A 92 -2.86 -2.35 3.28
CA GLY A 92 -4.21 -2.65 2.80
C GLY A 92 -4.52 -4.12 2.85
N TRP A 93 -5.80 -4.46 3.00
CA TRP A 93 -6.25 -5.84 2.94
C TRP A 93 -6.28 -6.32 1.49
N LYS A 94 -5.76 -7.52 1.24
CA LYS A 94 -5.84 -8.17 -0.08
C LYS A 94 -6.30 -9.60 0.08
N LYS A 95 -7.17 -10.03 -0.84
CA LYS A 95 -7.56 -11.43 -0.97
C LYS A 95 -6.51 -12.13 -1.82
N LEU A 96 -5.69 -12.98 -1.20
CA LEU A 96 -4.56 -13.64 -1.84
C LEU A 96 -4.76 -15.14 -1.88
N TYR A 97 -4.20 -15.76 -2.92
CA TYR A 97 -3.97 -17.20 -2.93
C TYR A 97 -2.54 -17.44 -2.44
N LEU A 98 -2.43 -18.06 -1.26
CA LEU A 98 -1.16 -18.32 -0.62
C LEU A 98 -0.77 -19.80 -0.74
N PHE A 99 0.51 -20.03 -0.94
CA PHE A 99 1.13 -21.34 -0.85
C PHE A 99 1.84 -21.50 0.49
N ASP A 100 1.61 -22.62 1.17
CA ASP A 100 2.35 -22.99 2.37
C ASP A 100 3.68 -23.70 2.03
N LYS A 101 4.45 -24.06 3.06
CA LYS A 101 5.74 -24.78 2.92
C LYS A 101 5.60 -26.16 2.25
N LYS A 102 4.40 -26.74 2.24
CA LYS A 102 4.09 -28.04 1.62
C LYS A 102 3.56 -27.87 0.18
N GLY A 103 3.46 -26.64 -0.32
CA GLY A 103 2.89 -26.32 -1.63
C GLY A 103 1.37 -26.38 -1.66
N SER A 104 0.70 -26.49 -0.51
CA SER A 104 -0.76 -26.43 -0.44
C SER A 104 -1.23 -25.00 -0.66
N ARG A 105 -2.22 -24.84 -1.54
CA ARG A 105 -2.79 -23.54 -1.89
C ARG A 105 -4.06 -23.27 -1.08
N SER A 106 -4.14 -22.10 -0.48
CA SER A 106 -5.32 -21.62 0.23
C SER A 106 -5.66 -20.19 -0.18
N GLU A 107 -6.93 -19.80 -0.08
CA GLU A 107 -7.34 -18.41 -0.26
C GLU A 107 -7.53 -17.76 1.13
N ALA A 108 -6.95 -16.59 1.35
CA ALA A 108 -7.02 -15.87 2.61
C ALA A 108 -7.10 -14.35 2.39
N MET A 109 -7.75 -13.64 3.32
CA MET A 109 -7.65 -12.19 3.41
C MET A 109 -6.43 -11.86 4.27
N VAL A 110 -5.50 -11.06 3.74
CA VAL A 110 -4.20 -10.78 4.37
C VAL A 110 -3.95 -9.29 4.41
N TYR A 111 -3.46 -8.80 5.54
CA TYR A 111 -3.03 -7.41 5.64
C TYR A 111 -1.64 -7.27 5.03
N CYS A 112 -1.56 -6.47 3.97
CA CYS A 112 -0.40 -6.41 3.11
C CYS A 112 0.33 -5.08 3.24
N LEU A 113 1.65 -5.13 3.22
CA LEU A 113 2.49 -3.97 3.00
C LEU A 113 2.55 -3.70 1.49
N LEU A 114 2.02 -2.55 1.08
CA LEU A 114 1.79 -2.21 -0.33
C LEU A 114 2.73 -1.12 -0.85
N ASP A 115 3.27 -0.27 0.02
CA ASP A 115 4.30 0.72 -0.32
C ASP A 115 5.06 1.11 0.95
N PHE A 116 6.37 1.28 0.86
CA PHE A 116 7.18 1.70 2.00
C PHE A 116 8.39 2.49 1.56
N TYR A 117 8.43 3.75 1.99
CA TYR A 117 9.44 4.69 1.54
C TYR A 117 9.85 5.64 2.65
N VAL A 118 11.16 5.82 2.80
CA VAL A 118 11.77 6.86 3.62
C VAL A 118 12.65 7.68 2.70
N HIS A 119 12.55 9.00 2.79
CA HIS A 119 13.31 9.94 1.98
C HIS A 119 14.81 9.65 2.07
N GLU A 120 15.53 9.74 0.95
CA GLU A 120 16.91 9.23 0.80
C GLU A 120 17.85 9.83 1.85
N THR A 121 17.73 11.13 2.12
CA THR A 121 18.54 11.87 3.12
C THR A 121 18.25 11.48 4.57
N ARG A 122 17.20 10.70 4.82
CA ARG A 122 16.76 10.20 6.13
C ARG A 122 16.85 8.67 6.23
N GLN A 123 17.30 7.97 5.19
CA GLN A 123 17.47 6.52 5.24
C GLN A 123 18.59 6.14 6.23
N ARG A 124 18.47 4.91 6.79
CA ARG A 124 19.44 4.31 7.73
C ARG A 124 19.61 5.05 9.08
N GLN A 125 18.71 5.96 9.42
CA GLN A 125 18.69 6.69 10.70
C GLN A 125 17.62 6.18 11.69
N GLY A 126 17.01 5.01 11.40
CA GLY A 126 16.00 4.38 12.28
C GLY A 126 14.55 4.76 12.00
N TYR A 127 14.28 5.79 11.18
CA TYR A 127 12.90 6.21 10.85
C TYR A 127 12.04 5.12 10.19
N GLY A 128 12.64 4.27 9.36
CA GLY A 128 11.92 3.13 8.78
C GLY A 128 11.42 2.16 9.86
N ASN A 129 12.26 1.87 10.86
CA ASN A 129 11.86 1.02 11.99
C ASN A 129 10.81 1.72 12.86
N LYS A 130 10.97 3.02 13.14
CA LYS A 130 9.98 3.82 13.88
C LYS A 130 8.59 3.72 13.23
N LEU A 131 8.53 3.87 11.90
CA LEU A 131 7.28 3.82 11.14
C LEU A 131 6.68 2.41 11.12
N PHE A 132 7.51 1.39 10.93
CA PHE A 132 7.08 0.00 10.89
C PHE A 132 6.57 -0.51 12.24
N GLU A 133 7.31 -0.24 13.34
CA GLU A 133 6.90 -0.60 14.70
C GLU A 133 5.57 0.06 15.10
N HIS A 134 5.40 1.33 14.74
CA HIS A 134 4.14 2.03 15.00
C HIS A 134 2.97 1.36 14.27
N MET A 135 3.15 1.02 12.99
CA MET A 135 2.14 0.30 12.20
C MET A 135 1.83 -1.07 12.79
N LEU A 136 2.84 -1.85 13.20
CA LEU A 136 2.63 -3.15 13.84
C LEU A 136 1.81 -3.02 15.13
N LYS A 137 2.17 -2.05 15.98
CA LYS A 137 1.47 -1.79 17.24
C LYS A 137 0.02 -1.34 17.01
N ASP A 138 -0.21 -0.42 16.07
CA ASP A 138 -1.54 0.10 15.74
C ASP A 138 -2.49 -1.00 15.24
N ASN A 139 -1.95 -2.03 14.57
CA ASN A 139 -2.75 -3.13 14.03
C ASN A 139 -2.72 -4.41 14.88
N GLU A 140 -2.02 -4.40 16.02
CA GLU A 140 -1.81 -5.59 16.87
C GLU A 140 -1.22 -6.79 16.09
N LEU A 141 -0.25 -6.52 15.22
CA LEU A 141 0.40 -7.51 14.36
C LEU A 141 1.87 -7.74 14.72
N GLU A 142 2.34 -8.95 14.43
CA GLU A 142 3.76 -9.27 14.33
C GLU A 142 4.22 -9.20 12.86
N ALA A 143 5.47 -8.80 12.62
CA ALA A 143 6.04 -8.67 11.27
C ALA A 143 5.93 -9.94 10.41
N LYS A 144 5.96 -11.12 11.03
CA LYS A 144 5.85 -12.42 10.35
C LYS A 144 4.47 -12.67 9.73
N GLN A 145 3.47 -11.92 10.17
CA GLN A 145 2.06 -12.06 9.79
C GLN A 145 1.69 -11.26 8.53
N LEU A 146 2.65 -10.55 7.95
CA LEU A 146 2.43 -9.67 6.80
C LEU A 146 2.78 -10.36 5.49
N ALA A 147 1.99 -10.06 4.46
CA ALA A 147 2.42 -10.24 3.07
C ALA A 147 2.97 -8.92 2.52
N ILE A 148 4.05 -8.99 1.75
CA ILE A 148 4.69 -7.79 1.19
C ILE A 148 4.56 -7.84 -0.33
N ASP A 149 3.96 -6.81 -0.94
CA ASP A 149 3.91 -6.68 -2.39
C ASP A 149 5.31 -6.31 -2.92
N LYS A 150 5.88 -7.18 -3.75
CA LYS A 150 7.14 -6.99 -4.48
C LYS A 150 8.27 -6.33 -3.66
N PRO A 151 8.74 -6.96 -2.57
CA PRO A 151 9.73 -6.35 -1.69
C PRO A 151 11.03 -6.00 -2.41
N SER A 152 11.52 -4.77 -2.20
CA SER A 152 12.86 -4.40 -2.64
C SER A 152 13.96 -5.16 -1.86
N LYS A 153 15.18 -5.22 -2.40
CA LYS A 153 16.33 -5.78 -1.66
C LYS A 153 16.55 -5.07 -0.32
N LYS A 154 16.34 -3.75 -0.25
CA LYS A 154 16.41 -2.98 1.00
C LYS A 154 15.36 -3.44 2.00
N MET A 155 14.15 -3.75 1.53
CA MET A 155 13.05 -4.25 2.37
C MET A 155 13.36 -5.64 2.93
N LEU A 156 13.85 -6.57 2.11
CA LEU A 156 14.24 -7.91 2.59
C LEU A 156 15.36 -7.84 3.65
N GLN A 157 16.36 -6.98 3.45
CA GLN A 157 17.42 -6.75 4.45
C GLN A 157 16.88 -6.10 5.72
N PHE A 158 15.90 -5.20 5.60
CA PHE A 158 15.23 -4.57 6.74
C PHE A 158 14.49 -5.63 7.58
N MET A 159 13.71 -6.51 6.94
CA MET A 159 13.00 -7.60 7.62
C MET A 159 13.95 -8.56 8.32
N GLN A 160 15.06 -8.93 7.67
CA GLN A 160 16.07 -9.78 8.29
C GLN A 160 16.72 -9.11 9.51
N LYS A 161 17.07 -7.83 9.42
CA LYS A 161 17.77 -7.10 10.49
C LYS A 161 16.89 -6.89 11.72
N HIS A 162 15.65 -6.45 11.51
CA HIS A 162 14.79 -5.98 12.60
C HIS A 162 13.86 -7.07 13.15
N TYR A 163 13.49 -8.05 12.33
CA TYR A 163 12.52 -9.08 12.69
C TYR A 163 13.04 -10.52 12.56
N SER A 164 14.32 -10.70 12.19
CA SER A 164 14.94 -12.01 11.96
C SER A 164 14.25 -12.85 10.87
N LEU A 165 13.47 -12.21 9.99
CA LEU A 165 12.71 -12.86 8.92
C LEU A 165 13.57 -12.96 7.66
N LYS A 166 13.87 -14.18 7.24
CA LYS A 166 14.82 -14.44 6.13
C LYS A 166 14.31 -15.42 5.09
N LYS A 167 13.64 -16.49 5.51
CA LYS A 167 13.22 -17.57 4.62
C LYS A 167 11.87 -17.24 4.00
N LEU A 168 11.84 -17.21 2.67
CA LEU A 168 10.64 -16.88 1.90
C LEU A 168 9.93 -18.15 1.48
N VAL A 169 8.61 -18.07 1.34
CA VAL A 169 7.82 -19.10 0.65
C VAL A 169 7.46 -18.57 -0.73
N ASP A 170 7.81 -19.31 -1.78
CA ASP A 170 7.44 -18.95 -3.14
C ASP A 170 5.92 -18.98 -3.30
N GLN A 171 5.33 -17.84 -3.65
CA GLN A 171 3.89 -17.69 -3.83
C GLN A 171 3.45 -17.81 -5.29
N GLY A 172 4.38 -17.89 -6.24
CA GLY A 172 4.07 -17.85 -7.68
C GLY A 172 3.34 -16.57 -8.12
N ASN A 173 3.32 -15.54 -7.28
CA ASN A 173 2.72 -14.23 -7.51
C ASN A 173 3.71 -13.13 -7.09
N ASN A 174 3.31 -11.86 -7.10
CA ASN A 174 4.20 -10.73 -6.76
C ASN A 174 4.36 -10.51 -5.25
N PHE A 175 3.59 -11.21 -4.41
CA PHE A 175 3.67 -11.11 -2.96
C PHE A 175 4.71 -12.07 -2.40
N VAL A 176 5.34 -11.63 -1.33
CA VAL A 176 6.27 -12.42 -0.54
C VAL A 176 5.73 -12.55 0.88
N ILE A 177 5.74 -13.78 1.38
CA ILE A 177 5.54 -14.10 2.79
C ILE A 177 6.77 -14.83 3.32
N PHE A 178 6.97 -14.76 4.62
CA PHE A 178 8.02 -15.50 5.30
C PHE A 178 7.50 -16.87 5.77
N GLU A 179 8.42 -17.80 5.99
CA GLU A 179 8.10 -19.15 6.45
C GLU A 179 7.23 -19.16 7.72
N GLU A 180 7.44 -18.21 8.62
CA GLU A 180 6.77 -18.07 9.91
C GLU A 180 5.34 -17.50 9.79
N PHE A 181 4.89 -17.15 8.58
CA PHE A 181 3.55 -16.59 8.34
C PHE A 181 2.43 -17.53 8.81
N PHE A 182 2.63 -18.85 8.69
CA PHE A 182 1.64 -19.86 9.06
C PHE A 182 1.80 -20.38 10.49
N ASP A 183 2.75 -19.87 11.28
CA ASP A 183 3.01 -20.34 12.64
C ASP A 183 1.88 -19.93 13.61
N ASN A 184 1.02 -18.98 13.22
CA ASN A 184 -0.13 -18.55 14.00
C ASN A 184 -1.45 -18.68 13.20
N PRO A 185 -2.22 -19.78 13.37
CA PRO A 185 -3.40 -20.08 12.56
C PRO A 185 -4.59 -19.10 12.74
N GLY A 186 -4.52 -18.18 13.71
CA GLY A 186 -5.55 -17.16 13.95
C GLY A 186 -5.76 -16.18 12.78
N LEU A 187 -4.76 -15.95 11.93
CA LEU A 187 -4.85 -15.02 10.79
C LEU A 187 -5.63 -15.59 9.62
N THR A 188 -5.53 -16.89 9.36
CA THR A 188 -6.36 -17.59 8.36
C THR A 188 -7.84 -17.59 8.72
N GLN A 189 -8.20 -17.25 9.97
CA GLN A 189 -9.56 -17.15 10.48
C GLN A 189 -10.11 -15.71 10.55
N LEU A 190 -9.38 -14.70 10.06
CA LEU A 190 -9.93 -13.34 9.89
C LEU A 190 -11.10 -13.27 8.89
N LYS A 191 -11.38 -14.40 8.22
CA LYS A 191 -12.52 -14.64 7.34
C LYS A 191 -13.85 -14.23 7.97
N ASP A 192 -14.04 -14.44 9.28
CA ASP A 192 -15.37 -14.28 9.92
C ASP A 192 -15.57 -12.92 10.61
N LYS A 193 -14.49 -12.24 11.04
CA LYS A 193 -14.61 -10.93 11.71
C LYS A 193 -14.83 -9.78 10.72
N PHE A 194 -14.24 -9.83 9.53
CA PHE A 194 -14.37 -8.77 8.52
C PHE A 194 -15.67 -8.82 7.72
N ASP A 195 -16.28 -10.00 7.56
CA ASP A 195 -17.61 -10.12 6.92
C ASP A 195 -18.74 -9.53 7.78
N SER A 196 -18.51 -9.32 9.08
CA SER A 196 -19.55 -8.87 10.03
C SER A 196 -19.63 -7.35 10.23
N THR A 197 -18.65 -6.57 9.76
CA THR A 197 -18.64 -5.10 9.91
C THR A 197 -18.60 -4.41 8.54
N ASN A 198 -19.79 -4.10 8.02
CA ASN A 198 -20.10 -3.07 7.01
C ASN A 198 -18.94 -2.58 6.10
N GLY A 199 -18.90 -3.05 4.84
CA GLY A 199 -18.04 -2.43 3.83
C GLY A 199 -18.20 -2.92 2.38
N TYR A 200 -18.49 -4.21 2.14
CA TYR A 200 -18.59 -4.73 0.77
C TYR A 200 -20.00 -4.62 0.17
N ARG A 201 -20.45 -3.40 -0.14
CA ARG A 201 -21.55 -3.18 -1.09
C ARG A 201 -21.04 -3.26 -2.54
N SER A 202 -20.61 -4.44 -2.95
CA SER A 202 -20.61 -4.81 -4.37
C SER A 202 -20.73 -6.32 -4.49
N LYS A 203 -21.90 -6.80 -4.96
CA LYS A 203 -22.10 -8.22 -5.29
C LYS A 203 -21.06 -8.63 -6.36
N PRO A 204 -20.23 -9.66 -6.14
CA PRO A 204 -19.39 -10.17 -7.20
C PRO A 204 -20.23 -10.97 -8.20
N THR A 205 -20.30 -10.50 -9.44
CA THR A 205 -20.80 -11.29 -10.57
C THR A 205 -19.76 -12.37 -10.88
N TYR A 206 -20.10 -13.63 -10.63
CA TYR A 206 -19.22 -14.76 -10.90
C TYR A 206 -18.90 -14.90 -12.39
N GLY A 207 -17.61 -15.03 -12.69
CA GLY A 207 -17.09 -15.56 -13.94
C GLY A 207 -15.84 -16.38 -13.64
N ARG A 208 -15.82 -17.65 -14.04
CA ARG A 208 -14.62 -18.50 -14.00
C ARG A 208 -13.62 -17.95 -15.02
N HIS A 209 -12.34 -17.91 -14.64
CA HIS A 209 -11.16 -17.46 -15.37
C HIS A 209 -10.72 -16.00 -15.11
N ALA A 210 -9.42 -15.89 -14.78
CA ALA A 210 -8.65 -14.71 -14.38
C ALA A 210 -8.91 -14.18 -12.96
N ALA A 211 -7.87 -14.23 -12.11
CA ALA A 211 -7.82 -13.42 -10.91
C ALA A 211 -7.91 -11.95 -11.34
N ASN A 212 -8.86 -11.20 -10.78
CA ASN A 212 -8.97 -9.77 -11.04
C ASN A 212 -7.64 -9.09 -10.69
N LYS A 213 -7.09 -8.34 -11.66
CA LYS A 213 -5.86 -7.58 -11.48
C LYS A 213 -6.12 -6.39 -10.56
N HIS A 214 -5.26 -6.22 -9.57
CA HIS A 214 -5.33 -5.12 -8.61
C HIS A 214 -4.54 -3.92 -9.15
N ASN A 215 -5.24 -2.88 -9.63
CA ASN A 215 -4.66 -1.66 -10.25
C ASN A 215 -3.78 -0.81 -9.31
N ASP A 216 -3.62 -1.23 -8.06
CA ASP A 216 -2.84 -0.60 -7.00
C ASP A 216 -1.59 -1.40 -6.59
N SER A 217 -1.31 -2.51 -7.30
CA SER A 217 -0.11 -3.32 -7.13
C SER A 217 1.07 -2.80 -7.95
N MET A 218 2.29 -3.00 -7.43
CA MET A 218 3.55 -2.65 -8.13
C MET A 218 3.73 -3.37 -9.48
N SER A 219 2.99 -4.45 -9.73
CA SER A 219 3.18 -5.30 -10.90
C SER A 219 2.73 -4.70 -12.23
N ASP A 220 1.72 -3.83 -12.22
CA ASP A 220 1.09 -3.34 -13.46
C ASP A 220 1.92 -2.26 -14.18
N ILE A 221 2.96 -1.75 -13.53
CA ILE A 221 3.69 -0.56 -13.96
C ILE A 221 5.01 -0.89 -14.67
N LEU A 222 5.50 -2.12 -14.52
CA LEU A 222 6.76 -2.57 -15.15
C LEU A 222 6.55 -3.07 -16.60
N HIS A 223 5.44 -3.75 -16.87
CA HIS A 223 5.12 -4.26 -18.20
C HIS A 223 4.15 -3.31 -18.91
N GLY A 224 4.68 -2.50 -19.82
CA GLY A 224 3.83 -1.81 -20.80
C GLY A 224 3.13 -2.86 -21.66
N ALA A 225 1.83 -3.05 -21.44
CA ALA A 225 0.96 -3.74 -22.37
C ALA A 225 -0.14 -2.75 -22.76
N GLY A 226 0.01 -2.17 -23.95
CA GLY A 226 -1.00 -1.34 -24.55
C GLY A 226 -2.27 -2.16 -24.79
N SER A 227 -3.38 -1.66 -24.27
CA SER A 227 -4.70 -1.94 -24.82
C SER A 227 -5.09 -0.77 -25.71
N ALA A 228 -4.44 -0.69 -26.87
CA ALA A 228 -5.07 -0.08 -28.03
C ALA A 228 -6.28 -0.99 -28.34
N THR A 229 -7.46 -0.55 -27.93
CA THR A 229 -8.72 -1.12 -28.38
C THR A 229 -8.72 -1.09 -29.89
N ARG A 230 -8.46 -2.25 -30.52
CA ARG A 230 -8.87 -2.54 -31.88
C ARG A 230 -10.39 -2.46 -31.91
N LEU A 231 -10.91 -1.28 -32.26
CA LEU A 231 -12.28 -1.15 -32.70
C LEU A 231 -12.38 -1.90 -34.03
N ASN A 232 -13.19 -2.96 -34.02
CA ASN A 232 -13.53 -3.77 -35.17
C ASN A 232 -14.09 -2.90 -36.30
N ASP A 233 -13.54 -3.10 -37.49
CA ASP A 233 -14.20 -2.89 -38.77
C ASP A 233 -15.57 -3.58 -38.79
N LYS A 234 -16.64 -2.80 -38.78
CA LYS A 234 -17.93 -3.13 -39.41
C LYS A 234 -18.71 -1.85 -39.70
N TYR A 235 -18.44 -1.22 -40.84
CA TYR A 235 -19.48 -0.60 -41.67
C TYR A 235 -19.04 -0.67 -43.13
N VAL A 236 -19.75 -1.48 -43.91
CA VAL A 236 -19.57 -1.66 -45.36
C VAL A 236 -20.60 -0.78 -46.08
N ALA A 237 -20.08 0.00 -47.03
CA ALA A 237 -20.65 0.41 -48.32
C ALA A 237 -21.71 1.54 -48.44
N ASN A 238 -21.42 2.37 -49.46
CA ASN A 238 -22.25 3.25 -50.29
C ASN A 238 -22.57 4.63 -49.70
N ALA A 239 -22.43 5.75 -50.42
CA ALA A 239 -22.44 5.98 -51.87
C ALA A 239 -21.67 7.26 -52.25
N ASP A 240 -20.94 7.22 -53.35
CA ASP A 240 -20.68 8.37 -54.21
C ASP A 240 -21.83 8.44 -55.24
N MET A 241 -22.70 9.43 -55.10
CA MET A 241 -23.35 10.22 -56.17
C MET A 241 -24.19 11.34 -55.55
#